data_AF-A0A5F1ZXG8-F1
#
_entry.id   AF-A0A5F1ZXG8-F1
#
_cell.length_a   1.000
_cell.length_b   1.000
_cell.length_c   1.000
_cell.angle_alpha   90.00
_cell.angle_beta   90.00
_cell.angle_gamma   90.00
#
_symmetry.space_group_name_H-M   'P 1'
#
loop_
_entity.id
_entity.type
_entity.pdbx_description
1 polymer ?
#
loop_
_entity_poly.entity_id
_entity_poly.type
_entity_poly.pdbx_seq_one_letter_code
_entity_poly.pdbx_strand_id
1 'polypeptide(L)'
;MIKYILSWFLLLCAALLNAAIRELAYKGLFEEHLSHQISVFTGIILISVPIFYISRKWPFKDGMQAFAIGLVWCFMTDLFEFLMFFRVSENPYKDFLKVHNIFAGEFWILILIWLVIFPILSYRSWQRSTKKD
;
A
#
# COMPACT_ATOMS: atom_id res chain seq x y z
N MET A 1 9.01 13.86 -10.39
CA MET A 1 8.15 13.45 -9.26
C MET A 1 6.68 13.41 -9.62
N ILE A 2 6.15 14.37 -10.38
CA ILE A 2 4.70 14.46 -10.66
C ILE A 2 4.06 13.16 -11.19
N LYS A 3 4.71 12.46 -12.12
CA LYS A 3 4.22 11.17 -12.65
C LYS A 3 4.09 10.08 -11.57
N TYR A 4 4.97 10.09 -10.56
CA TYR A 4 4.92 9.15 -9.45
C TYR A 4 3.84 9.55 -8.43
N ILE A 5 3.66 10.85 -8.18
CA ILE A 5 2.53 11.34 -7.37
C ILE A 5 1.21 10.93 -8.01
N LEU A 6 1.04 11.15 -9.32
CA LEU A 6 -0.16 10.75 -10.06
C LEU A 6 -0.33 9.23 -10.13
N SER A 7 0.75 8.45 -10.15
CA SER A 7 0.63 7.00 -10.14
C SER A 7 0.13 6.43 -8.82
N TRP A 8 0.09 7.22 -7.74
CA TRP A 8 -0.58 6.82 -6.50
C TRP A 8 -2.05 6.46 -6.73
N PHE A 9 -2.75 7.07 -7.69
CA PHE A 9 -4.12 6.70 -8.01
C PHE A 9 -4.25 5.26 -8.53
N LEU A 10 -3.21 4.69 -9.15
CA LEU A 10 -3.20 3.27 -9.50
C LEU A 10 -3.10 2.38 -8.25
N LEU A 11 -2.34 2.83 -7.24
CA LEU A 11 -2.25 2.15 -5.95
C LEU A 11 -3.58 2.23 -5.21
N LEU A 12 -4.25 3.39 -5.27
CA LEU A 12 -5.59 3.59 -4.71
C LEU A 12 -6.59 2.63 -5.36
N CYS A 13 -6.60 2.50 -6.70
CA CYS A 13 -7.46 1.53 -7.38
C CYS A 13 -7.20 0.10 -6.91
N ALA A 14 -5.94 -0.29 -6.71
CA ALA A 14 -5.58 -1.60 -6.17
C ALA A 14 -6.06 -1.80 -4.72
N ALA A 15 -5.99 -0.75 -3.89
CA ALA A 15 -6.49 -0.77 -2.52
C ALA A 15 -8.03 -0.89 -2.46
N LEU A 16 -8.74 -0.16 -3.33
CA LEU A 16 -10.20 -0.27 -3.46
C LEU A 16 -10.63 -1.65 -3.96
N LEU A 17 -9.89 -2.22 -4.92
CA LEU A 17 -10.11 -3.60 -5.37
C LEU A 17 -9.90 -4.60 -4.23
N ASN A 18 -8.86 -4.42 -3.41
CA ASN A 18 -8.62 -5.26 -2.23
C ASN A 18 -9.78 -5.18 -1.22
N ALA A 19 -10.29 -3.97 -0.96
CA ALA A 19 -11.45 -3.78 -0.10
C ALA A 19 -12.70 -4.46 -0.66
N ALA A 20 -12.95 -4.36 -1.97
CA ALA A 20 -14.06 -5.02 -2.65
C ALA A 20 -13.94 -6.55 -2.59
N ILE A 21 -12.74 -7.10 -2.81
CA ILE A 21 -12.49 -8.54 -2.69
C ILE A 21 -12.80 -9.03 -1.27
N ARG A 22 -12.35 -8.31 -0.23
CA ARG A 22 -12.69 -8.65 1.15
C ARG A 22 -14.20 -8.67 1.36
N GLU A 23 -14.86 -7.57 1.01
CA GLU A 23 -16.29 -7.37 1.26
C GLU A 23 -17.15 -8.44 0.56
N LEU A 24 -16.81 -8.77 -0.69
CA LEU A 24 -17.61 -9.67 -1.53
C LEU A 24 -17.26 -11.15 -1.38
N ALA A 25 -15.99 -11.49 -1.11
CA ALA A 25 -15.53 -12.87 -1.18
C ALA A 25 -15.53 -13.58 0.18
N TYR A 26 -15.02 -12.92 1.23
CA TYR A 26 -14.70 -13.64 2.48
C TYR A 26 -15.03 -12.91 3.78
N LYS A 27 -15.51 -11.66 3.76
CA LYS A 27 -15.97 -10.98 4.97
C LYS A 27 -17.10 -11.72 5.69
N GLY A 28 -18.01 -12.35 4.93
CA GLY A 28 -19.09 -13.17 5.51
C GLY A 28 -18.66 -14.58 5.98
N LEU A 29 -17.42 -15.00 5.67
CA LEU A 29 -16.91 -16.33 6.00
C LEU A 29 -16.02 -16.34 7.25
N PHE A 30 -15.50 -15.19 7.64
CA PHE A 30 -14.57 -15.04 8.74
C PHE A 30 -15.05 -13.99 9.73
N GLU A 31 -14.55 -14.08 10.96
CA GLU A 31 -14.69 -12.98 11.92
C GLU A 31 -14.03 -11.71 11.37
N GLU A 32 -14.57 -10.56 11.77
CA GLU A 32 -14.16 -9.25 11.26
C GLU A 32 -12.64 -9.08 11.33
N HIS A 33 -12.03 -9.34 12.48
CA HIS A 33 -10.60 -9.17 12.69
C HIS A 33 -9.73 -10.04 11.75
N LEU A 34 -10.09 -11.32 11.57
CA LEU A 34 -9.36 -12.21 10.66
C LEU A 34 -9.51 -11.79 9.20
N SER A 35 -10.70 -11.32 8.80
CA SER A 35 -10.94 -10.80 7.44
C SER A 35 -10.06 -9.59 7.13
N HIS A 36 -9.83 -8.72 8.13
CA HIS A 36 -8.94 -7.57 8.01
C HIS A 36 -7.49 -8.01 7.86
N GLN A 37 -7.02 -8.97 8.65
CA GLN A 37 -5.65 -9.51 8.56
C GLN A 37 -5.38 -10.16 7.20
N ILE A 38 -6.29 -11.01 6.71
CA ILE A 38 -6.18 -11.63 5.38
C ILE A 38 -6.10 -10.54 4.30
N SER A 39 -6.93 -9.49 4.43
CA SER A 39 -6.97 -8.38 3.50
C SER A 39 -5.67 -7.58 3.44
N VAL A 40 -4.88 -7.53 4.52
CA VAL A 40 -3.54 -6.92 4.48
C VAL A 40 -2.63 -7.69 3.53
N PHE A 41 -2.60 -9.02 3.62
CA PHE A 41 -1.74 -9.84 2.75
C PHE A 41 -2.19 -9.81 1.30
N THR A 42 -3.51 -9.89 1.04
CA THR A 42 -4.03 -9.73 -0.33
C THR A 42 -3.75 -8.32 -0.87
N GLY A 43 -3.83 -7.30 -0.01
CA GLY A 43 -3.50 -5.91 -0.33
C GLY A 43 -2.05 -5.72 -0.73
N ILE A 44 -1.10 -6.31 0.02
CA ILE A 44 0.33 -6.30 -0.30
C ILE A 44 0.57 -6.87 -1.71
N ILE A 45 -0.06 -8.00 -2.04
CA ILE A 45 0.08 -8.63 -3.37
C ILE A 45 -0.51 -7.71 -4.46
N LEU A 46 -1.73 -7.20 -4.26
CA LEU A 46 -2.41 -6.37 -5.24
C LEU A 46 -1.70 -5.04 -5.50
N ILE A 47 -1.17 -4.39 -4.45
CA ILE A 47 -0.43 -3.13 -4.55
C ILE A 47 0.95 -3.34 -5.18
N SER A 48 1.54 -4.54 -5.07
CA SER A 48 2.82 -4.85 -5.71
C SER A 48 2.73 -4.78 -7.24
N VAL A 49 1.59 -5.16 -7.83
CA VAL A 49 1.38 -5.16 -9.29
C VAL A 49 1.57 -3.77 -9.92
N PRO A 50 0.85 -2.72 -9.50
CA PRO A 50 1.05 -1.38 -10.05
C PRO A 50 2.44 -0.81 -9.73
N ILE A 51 3.01 -1.06 -8.55
CA ILE A 51 4.38 -0.59 -8.25
C ILE A 51 5.39 -1.21 -9.21
N PHE A 52 5.29 -2.53 -9.46
CA PHE A 52 6.14 -3.21 -10.42
C PHE A 52 5.98 -2.64 -11.83
N TYR A 53 4.74 -2.46 -12.30
CA TYR A 53 4.45 -1.82 -13.58
C TYR A 53 5.06 -0.41 -13.69
N ILE A 54 4.89 0.42 -12.66
CA ILE A 54 5.46 1.77 -12.57
C ILE A 54 6.99 1.71 -12.65
N SER A 55 7.62 0.78 -11.92
CA SER A 55 9.08 0.62 -11.92
C SER A 55 9.64 0.21 -13.29
N ARG A 56 8.87 -0.53 -14.10
CA ARG A 56 9.25 -0.93 -15.46
C ARG A 56 9.02 0.19 -16.47
N LYS A 57 7.90 0.89 -16.36
CA LYS A 57 7.53 2.01 -17.25
C LYS A 57 8.41 3.24 -17.02
N TRP A 58 8.71 3.53 -15.76
CA TRP A 58 9.54 4.65 -15.34
C TRP A 58 10.57 4.17 -14.31
N PRO A 59 11.70 3.61 -14.77
CA PRO A 59 12.76 3.15 -13.88
C PRO A 59 13.23 4.23 -12.92
N PHE A 60 13.43 3.84 -11.66
CA PHE A 60 13.97 4.73 -10.65
C PHE A 60 15.46 4.99 -10.93
N LYS A 61 15.87 6.26 -10.80
CA LYS A 61 17.25 6.70 -11.06
C LYS A 61 18.23 6.04 -10.10
N ASP A 62 17.87 5.99 -8.81
CA ASP A 62 18.68 5.45 -7.73
C ASP A 62 17.78 4.97 -6.57
N GLY A 63 18.40 4.33 -5.58
CA GLY A 63 17.69 3.83 -4.40
C GLY A 63 17.08 4.93 -3.53
N MET A 64 17.67 6.13 -3.51
CA MET A 64 17.15 7.27 -2.76
C MET A 64 15.87 7.80 -3.40
N GLN A 65 15.82 7.87 -4.72
CA GLN A 65 14.61 8.24 -5.46
C GLN A 65 13.49 7.21 -5.23
N ALA A 66 13.80 5.90 -5.27
CA ALA A 66 12.81 4.86 -5.00
C ALA A 66 12.24 4.97 -3.57
N PHE A 67 13.10 5.21 -2.57
CA PHE A 67 12.69 5.45 -1.19
C PHE A 67 11.81 6.69 -1.04
N ALA A 68 12.21 7.82 -1.65
CA ALA A 68 11.44 9.06 -1.59
C ALA A 68 10.05 8.92 -2.23
N ILE A 69 9.95 8.22 -3.37
CA ILE A 69 8.66 7.91 -4.02
C ILE A 69 7.79 7.05 -3.09
N GLY A 70 8.37 6.01 -2.49
CA GLY A 70 7.68 5.15 -1.54
C GLY A 70 7.15 5.92 -0.32
N LEU A 71 7.93 6.85 0.24
CA LEU A 71 7.48 7.75 1.32
C LEU A 71 6.31 8.65 0.89
N VAL A 72 6.37 9.21 -0.31
CA VAL A 72 5.26 10.03 -0.84
C VAL A 72 3.99 9.19 -0.97
N TRP A 73 4.08 7.97 -1.51
CA TRP A 73 2.92 7.08 -1.58
C TRP A 73 2.41 6.68 -0.20
N CYS A 74 3.29 6.36 0.73
CA CYS A 74 2.94 6.06 2.11
C CYS A 74 2.16 7.21 2.75
N PHE A 75 2.68 8.44 2.66
CA PHE A 75 2.03 9.63 3.20
C PHE A 75 0.67 9.89 2.56
N MET A 76 0.57 9.75 1.22
CA MET A 76 -0.70 9.93 0.51
C MET A 76 -1.74 8.88 0.91
N THR A 77 -1.32 7.62 1.10
CA THR A 77 -2.20 6.54 1.54
C THR A 77 -2.70 6.77 2.95
N ASP A 78 -1.80 7.13 3.88
CA ASP A 78 -2.14 7.38 5.28
C ASP A 78 -3.04 8.62 5.43
N LEU A 79 -2.75 9.69 4.69
CA LEU A 79 -3.59 10.87 4.61
C LEU A 79 -4.97 10.56 4.03
N PHE A 80 -5.05 9.78 2.96
CA PHE A 80 -6.32 9.37 2.37
C PHE A 80 -7.16 8.58 3.38
N GLU A 81 -6.56 7.65 4.11
CA GLU A 81 -7.28 6.87 5.11
C GLU A 81 -7.76 7.72 6.28
N PHE A 82 -6.91 8.63 6.79
CA PHE A 82 -7.33 9.58 7.80
C PHE A 82 -8.53 10.43 7.34
N LEU A 83 -8.50 10.92 6.09
CA LEU A 83 -9.62 11.68 5.52
C LEU A 83 -10.89 10.83 5.36
N MET A 84 -10.76 9.54 5.04
CA MET A 84 -11.89 8.61 4.98
C MET A 84 -12.53 8.41 6.35
N PHE A 85 -11.73 8.17 7.39
CA PHE A 85 -12.24 8.09 8.76
C PHE A 85 -12.89 9.40 9.19
N PHE A 86 -12.28 10.55 8.89
CA PHE A 86 -12.84 11.86 9.19
C PHE A 86 -14.22 12.09 8.55
N ARG A 87 -14.50 11.46 7.39
CA ARG A 87 -15.76 11.59 6.68
C ARG A 87 -16.86 10.63 7.15
N VAL A 88 -16.48 9.44 7.63
CA VAL A 88 -17.39 8.30 7.84
C VAL A 88 -17.53 7.91 9.32
N SER A 89 -16.49 8.08 10.14
CA SER A 89 -16.48 7.67 11.55
C SER A 89 -16.98 8.79 12.47
N GLU A 90 -17.68 8.40 13.53
CA GLU A 90 -18.05 9.30 14.64
C GLU A 90 -16.83 9.71 15.49
N ASN A 91 -15.80 8.86 15.56
CA ASN A 91 -14.57 9.12 16.30
C ASN A 91 -13.33 8.81 15.43
N PRO A 92 -13.02 9.70 14.46
CA PRO A 92 -12.05 9.41 13.42
C PRO A 92 -10.64 9.17 13.95
N TYR A 93 -10.23 9.90 15.00
CA TYR A 93 -8.92 9.73 15.62
C TYR A 93 -8.77 8.37 16.28
N LYS A 94 -9.79 7.92 17.02
CA LYS A 94 -9.74 6.63 17.72
C LYS A 94 -9.70 5.47 16.72
N ASP A 95 -10.53 5.53 15.68
CA ASP A 95 -10.60 4.46 14.69
C ASP A 95 -9.35 4.41 13.81
N PHE A 96 -8.81 5.56 13.42
CA PHE A 96 -7.53 5.65 12.73
C PHE A 96 -6.38 5.07 13.57
N LEU A 97 -6.31 5.41 14.87
CA LEU A 97 -5.30 4.83 15.77
C LEU A 97 -5.51 3.33 16.02
N LYS A 98 -6.76 2.84 15.99
CA LYS A 98 -7.07 1.43 16.16
C LYS A 98 -6.44 0.61 15.04
N VAL A 99 -6.63 0.98 13.78
CA VAL A 99 -6.06 0.24 12.63
C VAL A 99 -4.53 0.30 12.59
N HIS A 100 -3.92 1.28 13.26
CA HIS A 100 -2.46 1.39 13.41
C HIS A 100 -1.90 0.62 14.63
N ASN A 101 -2.75 0.05 15.48
CA ASN A 101 -2.33 -0.62 16.69
C ASN A 101 -1.92 -2.08 16.42
N ILE A 102 -0.63 -2.30 16.17
CA ILE A 102 -0.05 -3.63 15.94
C ILE A 102 -0.29 -4.56 17.14
N PHE A 103 -0.30 -4.03 18.37
CA PHE A 103 -0.55 -4.83 19.57
C PHE A 103 -2.01 -5.31 19.68
N ALA A 104 -2.93 -4.66 18.97
CA ALA A 104 -4.30 -5.10 18.82
C ALA A 104 -4.49 -6.09 17.65
N GLY A 105 -3.40 -6.53 17.00
CA GLY A 105 -3.45 -7.47 15.87
C GLY A 105 -3.75 -6.83 14.52
N GLU A 106 -3.76 -5.51 14.43
CA GLU A 106 -3.99 -4.79 13.18
C GLU A 106 -2.70 -4.66 12.37
N PHE A 107 -2.72 -5.15 11.14
CA PHE A 107 -1.52 -5.25 10.30
C PHE A 107 -1.43 -4.16 9.22
N TRP A 108 -2.22 -3.10 9.34
CA TRP A 108 -2.23 -2.00 8.37
C TRP A 108 -0.83 -1.41 8.12
N ILE A 109 -0.04 -1.25 9.18
CA ILE A 109 1.34 -0.75 9.10
C ILE A 109 2.21 -1.55 8.10
N LEU A 110 1.90 -2.83 7.86
CA LEU A 110 2.64 -3.65 6.91
C LEU A 110 2.45 -3.15 5.48
N ILE A 111 1.27 -2.66 5.11
CA ILE A 111 1.03 -2.03 3.80
C ILE A 111 1.86 -0.74 3.68
N LEU A 112 1.88 0.09 4.72
CA LEU A 112 2.64 1.35 4.73
C LEU A 112 4.14 1.09 4.59
N ILE A 113 4.68 0.14 5.35
CA ILE A 113 6.08 -0.30 5.22
C ILE A 113 6.35 -0.85 3.82
N TRP A 114 5.42 -1.65 3.28
CA TRP A 114 5.56 -2.24 1.95
C TRP A 114 5.60 -1.21 0.81
N LEU A 115 4.80 -0.14 0.91
CA LEU A 115 4.82 0.99 -0.03
C LEU A 115 6.20 1.64 -0.13
N VAL A 116 6.99 1.61 0.94
CA VAL A 116 8.36 2.14 0.98
C VAL A 116 9.40 1.11 0.52
N ILE A 117 9.27 -0.14 0.98
CA ILE A 117 10.26 -1.19 0.71
C ILE A 117 10.20 -1.67 -0.75
N PHE A 118 9.01 -1.90 -1.30
CA PHE A 118 8.86 -2.55 -2.59
C PHE A 118 9.45 -1.76 -3.78
N PRO A 119 9.36 -0.41 -3.85
CA PRO A 119 10.08 0.38 -4.85
C PRO A 119 11.60 0.15 -4.82
N ILE A 120 12.18 0.05 -3.63
CA ILE A 120 13.64 -0.18 -3.44
C ILE A 120 14.02 -1.57 -3.93
N LEU A 121 13.22 -2.58 -3.60
CA LEU A 121 13.42 -3.95 -4.09
C LEU A 121 13.35 -4.00 -5.63
N SER A 122 12.38 -3.29 -6.22
CA SER A 122 12.16 -3.22 -7.67
C SER A 122 13.32 -2.52 -8.39
N TYR A 123 13.93 -1.50 -7.78
CA TYR A 123 15.16 -0.89 -8.28
C TYR A 123 16.35 -1.87 -8.26
N ARG A 124 16.55 -2.58 -7.14
CA ARG A 124 17.67 -3.51 -6.97
C ARG A 124 17.62 -4.69 -7.93
N SER A 125 16.43 -5.25 -8.18
CA SER A 125 16.25 -6.33 -9.15
C SER A 125 16.60 -5.87 -10.56
N TRP A 126 16.30 -4.62 -10.90
CA TRP A 126 16.62 -4.08 -12.22
C TRP A 126 18.12 -3.90 -12.46
N GLN A 127 18.86 -3.33 -11.50
CA GLN A 127 20.32 -3.18 -11.61
C GLN A 127 21.07 -4.50 -11.76
N ARG A 128 20.54 -5.58 -11.17
CA ARG A 128 21.14 -6.93 -11.29
C ARG A 128 20.92 -7.53 -12.68
N SER A 129 19.81 -7.21 -13.35
CA SER A 129 19.54 -7.66 -14.71
C SER A 129 20.46 -6.98 -15.71
N THR A 130 20.65 -5.65 -15.60
CA THR A 130 21.46 -4.88 -16.56
C THR A 130 22.97 -5.10 -16.43
N LYS A 131 23.45 -5.68 -15.31
CA LYS A 131 24.86 -6.03 -15.10
C LYS A 131 25.22 -7.43 -15.60
N LYS A 132 24.23 -8.22 -16.00
CA LYS A 132 24.40 -9.60 -16.47
C LYS A 132 24.49 -9.70 -18.00
N ASP A 133 24.28 -8.59 -18.70
CA ASP A 133 24.45 -8.42 -20.14
C ASP A 133 25.74 -7.61 -20.40
#